data_AF-A0A2D9RGD9-F1
#
_entry.id   AF-A0A2D9RGD9-F1
#
_cell.length_a   1.000
_cell.length_b   1.000
_cell.length_c   1.000
_cell.angle_alpha   90.00
_cell.angle_beta   90.00
_cell.angle_gamma   90.00
#
_symmetry.space_group_name_H-M   'P 1'
#
loop_
_entity.id
_entity.type
_entity.pdbx_description
1 polymer ?
#
loop_
_entity_poly.entity_id
_entity_poly.type
_entity_poly.pdbx_seq_one_letter_code
_entity_poly.pdbx_strand_id
1 'polypeptide(L)'
;MLRSVDFRSSGRNLLLAVVCGFGLAACSGGSSDDGGETSTETAPGVATNFVATAGDEQVVFTFDAPASGGIARQYTVTCEATDEATVSRFSASSPVTISGMVNDVEYSCTIVATNNGGDGPASDPVLVTPNTGFEEADCTLETTDAGNITCLTNNLMAGYTRTQRNASLYELTEANATDYWSTFRPAVFPRRGVPYISMTDEQLEDANALAEAVFSAAGLERYTGIRSADEFLGDTLTGFSSGLYYFSVLGTPSATDPWILVITGHNYTLFASVEGDFISLTPNFIGVEPPEFTLSDEDFAPLADRKAALLAVIDSLTDAELATAALGETFDDILAGPRADNAYPDPQEGVAVSDLTADQRALIVAAIQTFSDDQVNTPLTAEYTTDAALDGTFIATAGETDLTTQGSYIRIDGPRVWLEFIVIPGTATSDDYIKTIWRDKQLDYGGNFDLTDDE
;
A
#
# COMPACT_ATOMS: atom_id res chain seq x y z
N MET A 1 27.36 45.74 9.34
CA MET A 1 26.94 46.08 7.96
C MET A 1 25.55 45.49 7.80
N LEU A 2 24.46 46.25 7.98
CA LEU A 2 23.68 46.90 6.89
C LEU A 2 23.45 45.89 5.73
N ARG A 3 22.26 45.40 5.37
CA ARG A 3 20.88 45.92 5.45
C ARG A 3 19.86 44.77 5.31
N SER A 4 18.70 44.96 5.92
CA SER A 4 17.41 44.33 5.64
C SER A 4 16.85 44.70 4.25
N VAL A 5 16.15 43.78 3.58
CA VAL A 5 15.12 44.12 2.57
C VAL A 5 13.99 43.09 2.62
N ASP A 6 12.77 43.61 2.79
CA ASP A 6 11.48 42.93 2.76
C ASP A 6 11.15 42.29 1.40
N PHE A 7 10.43 41.16 1.45
CA PHE A 7 9.72 40.59 0.31
C PHE A 7 8.30 41.19 0.24
N ARG A 8 7.99 41.90 -0.85
CA ARG A 8 6.61 42.17 -1.28
C ARG A 8 6.41 41.75 -2.75
N SER A 9 5.34 40.99 -2.92
CA SER A 9 4.58 40.60 -4.12
C SER A 9 4.88 41.32 -5.44
N SER A 10 4.88 40.55 -6.53
CA SER A 10 4.06 40.87 -7.72
C SER A 10 4.06 39.68 -8.68
N GLY A 11 2.87 39.15 -8.96
CA GLY A 11 2.66 38.13 -9.99
C GLY A 11 2.90 38.70 -11.40
N ARG A 12 3.31 37.84 -12.33
CA ARG A 12 3.34 38.17 -13.76
C ARG A 12 3.00 36.93 -14.59
N ASN A 13 1.84 37.02 -15.22
CA ASN A 13 1.36 36.21 -16.33
C ASN A 13 2.42 36.09 -17.43
N LEU A 14 2.65 34.86 -17.88
CA LEU A 14 3.48 34.55 -19.03
C LEU A 14 2.60 34.57 -20.29
N LEU A 15 2.59 35.69 -21.02
CA LEU A 15 2.12 35.73 -22.40
C LEU A 15 3.21 35.19 -23.32
N LEU A 16 2.91 34.12 -24.04
CA LEU A 16 3.76 33.56 -25.09
C LEU A 16 3.60 34.42 -26.36
N ALA A 17 4.71 35.02 -26.82
CA ALA A 17 4.76 35.88 -27.99
C ALA A 17 4.88 35.07 -29.28
N VAL A 18 4.00 35.35 -30.24
CA VAL A 18 4.04 34.89 -31.63
C VAL A 18 5.10 35.69 -32.39
N VAL A 19 6.06 34.99 -33.02
CA VAL A 19 7.10 35.59 -33.87
C VAL A 19 6.54 35.77 -35.29
N CYS A 20 6.35 37.02 -35.71
CA CYS A 20 6.13 37.40 -37.11
C CYS A 20 7.47 37.63 -37.81
N GLY A 21 7.81 36.80 -38.80
CA GLY A 21 8.90 37.05 -39.73
C GLY A 21 8.35 37.35 -41.13
N PHE A 22 8.49 38.58 -41.61
CA PHE A 22 8.30 38.94 -43.02
C PHE A 22 9.56 39.61 -43.55
N GLY A 23 10.25 38.93 -44.47
CA GLY A 23 11.25 39.51 -45.36
C GLY A 23 10.63 39.80 -46.71
N LEU A 24 10.67 41.06 -47.15
CA LEU A 24 10.33 41.48 -48.52
C LEU A 24 11.44 41.06 -49.49
N ALA A 25 11.07 40.45 -50.61
CA ALA A 25 11.78 40.58 -51.87
C ALA A 25 10.77 40.50 -53.03
N ALA A 26 10.67 41.59 -53.77
CA ALA A 26 9.87 41.71 -54.99
C ALA A 26 10.73 41.40 -56.22
N CYS A 27 10.22 40.58 -57.14
CA CYS A 27 10.62 40.54 -58.54
C CYS A 27 9.41 40.16 -59.41
N SER A 28 8.83 41.17 -60.07
CA SER A 28 8.50 41.22 -61.50
C SER A 28 7.98 39.95 -62.22
N GLY A 29 6.69 39.99 -62.57
CA GLY A 29 6.23 39.92 -63.97
C GLY A 29 6.24 38.58 -64.69
N GLY A 30 5.09 37.90 -64.67
CA GLY A 30 4.77 36.79 -65.58
C GLY A 30 3.31 36.39 -65.42
N SER A 31 2.46 36.89 -66.31
CA SER A 31 1.05 36.46 -66.41
C SER A 31 1.03 35.07 -67.03
N SER A 32 0.69 34.09 -66.20
CA SER A 32 0.20 32.78 -66.62
C SER A 32 -1.04 32.50 -65.78
N ASP A 33 -2.21 32.61 -66.41
CA ASP A 33 -3.42 31.94 -65.94
C ASP A 33 -3.11 30.44 -65.97
N ASP A 34 -2.76 29.88 -64.81
CA ASP A 34 -2.82 28.45 -64.58
C ASP A 34 -3.92 28.22 -63.54
N GLY A 35 -5.07 27.76 -64.04
CA GLY A 35 -6.21 27.36 -63.23
C GLY A 35 -5.83 26.13 -62.42
N GLY A 36 -5.11 26.33 -61.33
CA GLY A 36 -4.96 25.33 -60.29
C GLY A 36 -6.30 25.15 -59.62
N GLU A 37 -7.04 24.10 -59.99
CA GLU A 37 -8.14 23.61 -59.16
C GLU A 37 -7.59 23.38 -57.75
N THR A 38 -7.91 24.31 -56.85
CA THR A 38 -7.80 24.06 -55.42
C THR A 38 -8.84 22.98 -55.17
N SER A 39 -8.39 21.73 -55.03
CA SER A 39 -9.25 20.67 -54.53
C SER A 39 -9.64 21.07 -53.11
N THR A 40 -10.78 21.74 -52.96
CA THR A 40 -11.33 22.11 -51.66
C THR A 40 -11.73 20.81 -50.99
N GLU A 41 -10.85 20.29 -50.13
CA GLU A 41 -11.13 19.13 -49.28
C GLU A 41 -12.44 19.43 -48.55
N THR A 42 -13.45 18.56 -48.67
CA THR A 42 -14.71 18.73 -47.94
C THR A 42 -14.47 18.40 -46.46
N ALA A 43 -15.10 19.15 -45.55
CA ALA A 43 -15.07 18.82 -44.12
C ALA A 43 -15.53 17.36 -43.87
N PRO A 44 -15.05 16.70 -42.81
CA PRO A 44 -15.50 15.36 -42.45
C PRO A 44 -16.98 15.34 -42.04
N GLY A 45 -17.61 14.18 -42.12
CA GLY A 45 -18.92 13.94 -41.49
C GLY A 45 -18.81 13.78 -39.97
N VAL A 46 -19.91 13.41 -39.34
CA VAL A 46 -19.95 13.11 -37.90
C VAL A 46 -19.20 11.80 -37.59
N ALA A 47 -18.44 11.77 -36.50
CA ALA A 47 -17.89 10.51 -35.97
C ALA A 47 -19.05 9.65 -35.42
N THR A 48 -18.92 8.33 -35.49
CA THR A 48 -19.99 7.40 -35.08
C THR A 48 -19.51 6.48 -33.97
N ASN A 49 -20.42 5.73 -33.33
CA ASN A 49 -20.09 4.81 -32.23
C ASN A 49 -19.27 5.49 -31.11
N PHE A 50 -19.61 6.75 -30.81
CA PHE A 50 -18.97 7.53 -29.75
C PHE A 50 -19.43 7.00 -28.38
N VAL A 51 -18.51 6.38 -27.66
CA VAL A 51 -18.75 5.75 -26.36
C VAL A 51 -17.79 6.35 -25.34
N ALA A 52 -18.30 6.66 -24.14
CA ALA A 52 -17.53 7.17 -23.03
C ALA A 52 -17.42 6.11 -21.93
N THR A 53 -16.19 5.81 -21.50
CA THR A 53 -15.91 4.94 -20.36
C THR A 53 -15.30 5.77 -19.24
N ALA A 54 -16.05 5.92 -18.13
CA ALA A 54 -15.60 6.61 -16.94
C ALA A 54 -14.41 5.90 -16.29
N GLY A 55 -13.55 6.69 -15.65
CA GLY A 55 -12.55 6.23 -14.70
C GLY A 55 -12.19 7.34 -13.74
N ASP A 56 -11.22 7.07 -12.88
CA ASP A 56 -10.81 8.01 -11.84
C ASP A 56 -10.18 9.29 -12.41
N GLU A 57 -10.85 10.42 -12.18
CA GLU A 57 -10.53 11.76 -12.71
C GLU A 57 -10.30 11.79 -14.23
N GLN A 58 -10.90 10.84 -14.96
CA GLN A 58 -10.68 10.70 -16.39
C GLN A 58 -11.85 10.03 -17.11
N VAL A 59 -11.92 10.24 -18.43
CA VAL A 59 -12.82 9.49 -19.31
C VAL A 59 -12.07 9.06 -20.57
N VAL A 60 -12.24 7.80 -20.94
CA VAL A 60 -11.74 7.24 -22.21
C VAL A 60 -12.89 7.20 -23.20
N PHE A 61 -12.72 7.90 -24.33
CA PHE A 61 -13.68 7.93 -25.42
C PHE A 61 -13.21 7.07 -26.58
N THR A 62 -14.07 6.17 -27.05
CA THR A 62 -13.87 5.40 -28.29
C THR A 62 -14.90 5.83 -29.34
N PHE A 63 -14.53 5.74 -30.61
CA PHE A 63 -15.37 6.12 -31.75
C PHE A 63 -14.84 5.54 -33.05
N ASP A 64 -15.69 5.55 -34.07
CA ASP A 64 -15.38 5.26 -35.46
C ASP A 64 -15.30 6.54 -36.30
N ALA A 65 -14.39 6.52 -37.27
CA ALA A 65 -14.21 7.61 -38.21
C ALA A 65 -15.49 7.90 -39.02
N PRO A 66 -15.70 9.15 -39.49
CA PRO A 66 -16.87 9.50 -40.29
C PRO A 66 -16.97 8.67 -41.58
N ALA A 67 -18.16 8.13 -41.86
CA ALA A 67 -18.43 7.36 -43.08
C ALA A 67 -18.65 8.23 -44.34
N SER A 68 -18.71 9.55 -44.17
CA SER A 68 -18.96 10.53 -45.24
C SER A 68 -18.11 11.78 -45.06
N GLY A 69 -17.97 12.59 -46.11
CA GLY A 69 -17.15 13.81 -46.08
C GLY A 69 -15.69 13.54 -46.43
N GLY A 70 -14.80 14.50 -46.13
CA GLY A 70 -13.36 14.31 -46.29
C GLY A 70 -12.74 13.48 -45.17
N ILE A 71 -11.51 12.99 -45.38
CA ILE A 71 -10.78 12.19 -44.39
C ILE A 71 -10.44 13.07 -43.18
N ALA A 72 -10.92 12.68 -42.00
CA ALA A 72 -10.59 13.36 -40.75
C ALA A 72 -9.11 13.18 -40.40
N ARG A 73 -8.49 14.25 -39.88
CA ARG A 73 -7.09 14.29 -39.46
C ARG A 73 -6.93 14.51 -37.96
N GLN A 74 -7.98 15.02 -37.33
CA GLN A 74 -8.04 15.31 -35.91
C GLN A 74 -9.48 15.09 -35.44
N TYR A 75 -9.61 14.64 -34.20
CA TYR A 75 -10.86 14.51 -33.48
C TYR A 75 -10.75 15.30 -32.20
N THR A 76 -11.70 16.20 -31.94
CA THR A 76 -11.76 17.00 -30.72
C THR A 76 -12.98 16.58 -29.92
N VAL A 77 -12.75 16.06 -28.72
CA VAL A 77 -13.79 15.80 -27.73
C VAL A 77 -13.90 17.00 -26.81
N THR A 78 -15.12 17.48 -26.58
CA THR A 78 -15.44 18.58 -25.66
C THR A 78 -16.50 18.10 -24.68
N CYS A 79 -16.24 18.27 -23.39
CA CYS A 79 -17.15 17.93 -22.32
C CYS A 79 -17.49 19.17 -21.48
N GLU A 80 -18.76 19.32 -21.17
CA GLU A 80 -19.31 20.42 -20.37
C GLU A 80 -20.05 19.84 -19.17
N ALA A 81 -19.93 20.48 -18.03
CA ALA A 81 -20.66 20.15 -16.81
C ALA A 81 -21.11 21.43 -16.11
N THR A 82 -22.09 21.30 -15.21
CA THR A 82 -22.56 22.43 -14.42
C THR A 82 -21.49 22.81 -13.40
N ASP A 83 -21.20 24.10 -13.26
CA ASP A 83 -20.21 24.68 -12.33
C ASP A 83 -18.75 24.22 -12.50
N GLU A 84 -18.46 23.38 -13.50
CA GLU A 84 -17.12 22.97 -13.89
C GLU A 84 -16.66 23.65 -15.20
N ALA A 85 -15.34 23.79 -15.36
CA ALA A 85 -14.78 24.31 -16.60
C ALA A 85 -14.99 23.31 -17.75
N THR A 86 -15.33 23.81 -18.95
CA THR A 86 -15.34 23.01 -20.17
C THR A 86 -13.96 22.40 -20.40
N VAL A 87 -13.90 21.07 -20.48
CA VAL A 87 -12.68 20.33 -20.79
C VAL A 87 -12.71 19.86 -22.23
N SER A 88 -11.58 19.95 -22.92
CA SER A 88 -11.48 19.47 -24.30
C SER A 88 -10.13 18.83 -24.56
N ARG A 89 -10.11 17.82 -25.42
CA ARG A 89 -8.88 17.14 -25.84
C ARG A 89 -9.02 16.64 -27.26
N PHE A 90 -7.90 16.64 -27.98
CA PHE A 90 -7.84 16.13 -29.34
C PHE A 90 -6.90 14.95 -29.51
N SER A 91 -7.22 14.10 -30.49
CA SER A 91 -6.37 13.00 -30.94
C SER A 91 -6.45 12.86 -32.46
N ALA A 92 -5.45 12.22 -33.06
CA ALA A 92 -5.49 11.87 -34.48
C ALA A 92 -6.37 10.66 -34.78
N SER A 93 -6.66 9.82 -33.77
CA SER A 93 -7.46 8.60 -33.87
C SER A 93 -8.11 8.24 -32.54
N SER A 94 -9.03 7.26 -32.56
CA SER A 94 -9.56 6.60 -31.37
C SER A 94 -8.46 5.76 -30.67
N PRO A 95 -8.41 5.71 -29.33
CA PRO A 95 -9.24 6.44 -28.37
C PRO A 95 -8.76 7.89 -28.09
N VAL A 96 -9.64 8.70 -27.50
CA VAL A 96 -9.30 9.99 -26.87
C VAL A 96 -9.48 9.87 -25.36
N THR A 97 -8.45 10.16 -24.58
CA THR A 97 -8.57 10.21 -23.10
C THR A 97 -8.54 11.66 -22.63
N ILE A 98 -9.53 12.09 -21.86
CA ILE A 98 -9.52 13.35 -21.10
C ILE A 98 -9.18 13.00 -19.64
N SER A 99 -8.24 13.72 -19.04
CA SER A 99 -7.82 13.53 -17.64
C SER A 99 -7.92 14.85 -16.88
N GLY A 100 -7.95 14.78 -15.55
CA GLY A 100 -8.15 15.94 -14.67
C GLY A 100 -9.62 16.37 -14.63
N MET A 101 -10.53 15.44 -14.89
CA MET A 101 -11.97 15.65 -14.70
C MET A 101 -12.31 15.46 -13.22
N VAL A 102 -13.38 16.10 -12.75
CA VAL A 102 -13.84 15.96 -11.37
C VAL A 102 -14.71 14.71 -11.25
N ASN A 103 -14.43 13.87 -10.27
CA ASN A 103 -15.28 12.70 -9.98
C ASN A 103 -16.65 13.15 -9.46
N ASP A 104 -17.65 12.30 -9.66
CA ASP A 104 -19.04 12.48 -9.19
C ASP A 104 -19.79 13.67 -9.82
N VAL A 105 -19.18 14.29 -10.84
CA VAL A 105 -19.79 15.30 -11.69
C VAL A 105 -20.20 14.68 -13.02
N GLU A 106 -21.48 14.83 -13.40
CA GLU A 106 -21.97 14.39 -14.71
C GLU A 106 -21.54 15.38 -15.81
N TYR A 107 -20.81 14.88 -16.80
CA TYR A 107 -20.37 15.62 -17.98
C TYR A 107 -21.20 15.24 -19.20
N SER A 108 -21.55 16.23 -20.02
CA SER A 108 -22.12 16.07 -21.36
C SER A 108 -21.02 16.28 -22.40
N CYS A 109 -20.65 15.21 -23.12
CA CYS A 109 -19.51 15.18 -24.02
C CYS A 109 -19.93 15.03 -25.48
N THR A 110 -19.28 15.76 -26.39
CA THR A 110 -19.46 15.66 -27.85
C THR A 110 -18.11 15.51 -28.56
N ILE A 111 -18.12 14.96 -29.78
CA ILE A 111 -16.93 14.83 -30.63
C ILE A 111 -17.11 15.52 -31.98
N VAL A 112 -16.07 16.21 -32.45
CA VAL A 112 -15.98 16.86 -33.76
C VAL A 112 -14.77 16.31 -34.52
N ALA A 113 -14.94 15.97 -35.80
CA ALA A 113 -13.87 15.54 -36.68
C ALA A 113 -13.44 16.69 -37.63
N THR A 114 -12.13 16.92 -37.77
CA THR A 114 -11.56 18.08 -38.48
C THR A 114 -10.55 17.65 -39.54
N ASN A 115 -10.54 18.34 -40.68
CA ASN A 115 -9.47 18.29 -41.70
C ASN A 115 -9.23 19.69 -42.30
N ASN A 116 -8.49 19.79 -43.41
CA ASN A 116 -8.21 21.10 -44.03
C ASN A 116 -9.46 21.77 -44.64
N GLY A 117 -10.52 20.99 -44.87
CA GLY A 117 -11.84 21.46 -45.27
C GLY A 117 -12.65 22.12 -44.16
N GLY A 118 -12.18 22.03 -42.91
CA GLY A 118 -12.82 22.57 -41.72
C GLY A 118 -13.34 21.49 -40.77
N ASP A 119 -14.14 21.93 -39.81
CA ASP A 119 -14.79 21.09 -38.83
C ASP A 119 -16.06 20.45 -39.41
N GLY A 120 -16.23 19.16 -39.16
CA GLY A 120 -17.49 18.46 -39.37
C GLY A 120 -18.54 18.80 -38.31
N PRO A 121 -19.78 18.29 -38.45
CA PRO A 121 -20.78 18.41 -37.40
C PRO A 121 -20.38 17.64 -36.13
N ALA A 122 -20.78 18.15 -34.97
CA ALA A 122 -20.63 17.46 -33.68
C ALA A 122 -21.52 16.22 -33.61
N SER A 123 -21.10 15.22 -32.83
CA SER A 123 -21.94 14.08 -32.46
C SER A 123 -23.13 14.50 -31.58
N ASP A 124 -24.10 13.60 -31.44
CA ASP A 124 -25.00 13.64 -30.29
C ASP A 124 -24.18 13.53 -28.99
N PRO A 125 -24.62 14.17 -27.90
CA PRO A 125 -23.90 14.15 -26.64
C PRO A 125 -24.01 12.78 -25.96
N VAL A 126 -22.92 12.37 -25.30
CA VAL A 126 -22.87 11.23 -24.38
C VAL A 126 -22.67 11.76 -22.96
N LEU A 127 -23.47 11.27 -22.01
CA LEU A 127 -23.33 11.58 -20.60
C LEU A 127 -22.37 10.60 -19.92
N VAL A 128 -21.53 11.11 -19.03
CA VAL A 128 -20.55 10.30 -18.29
C VAL A 128 -20.20 10.95 -16.95
N THR A 129 -20.07 10.13 -15.92
CA THR A 129 -19.66 10.56 -14.57
C THR A 129 -18.38 9.82 -14.18
N PRO A 130 -17.21 10.49 -14.21
CA PRO A 130 -15.98 9.96 -13.65
C PRO A 130 -16.18 9.60 -12.17
N ASN A 131 -15.53 8.55 -11.68
CA ASN A 131 -15.59 8.14 -10.28
C ASN A 131 -14.30 7.42 -9.88
N THR A 132 -14.05 7.40 -8.56
CA THR A 132 -12.87 6.76 -7.97
C THR A 132 -12.92 5.23 -8.06
N GLY A 133 -14.11 4.64 -8.20
CA GLY A 133 -14.38 3.22 -7.99
C GLY A 133 -14.57 2.83 -6.52
N PHE A 134 -14.57 3.80 -5.60
CA PHE A 134 -14.70 3.65 -4.15
C PHE A 134 -15.76 4.60 -3.62
N GLU A 135 -16.66 4.11 -2.76
CA GLU A 135 -17.76 4.88 -2.19
C GLU A 135 -17.58 5.00 -0.68
N GLU A 136 -17.78 6.20 -0.15
CA GLU A 136 -17.77 6.43 1.29
C GLU A 136 -19.06 5.91 1.93
N ALA A 137 -18.94 5.22 3.07
CA ALA A 137 -20.05 4.63 3.79
C ALA A 137 -19.95 4.82 5.31
N ASP A 138 -21.09 4.71 5.99
CA ASP A 138 -21.17 4.68 7.46
C ASP A 138 -20.76 3.30 7.98
N CYS A 139 -19.47 3.16 8.32
CA CYS A 139 -18.91 1.91 8.79
C CYS A 139 -19.41 1.48 10.18
N THR A 140 -20.14 2.34 10.90
CA THR A 140 -20.75 1.95 12.20
C THR A 140 -21.89 0.94 12.04
N LEU A 141 -22.33 0.69 10.81
CA LEU A 141 -23.34 -0.30 10.46
C LEU A 141 -22.76 -1.72 10.29
N GLU A 142 -21.44 -1.85 10.19
CA GLU A 142 -20.78 -3.13 10.02
C GLU A 142 -20.83 -3.97 11.30
N THR A 143 -21.13 -5.26 11.15
CA THR A 143 -21.30 -6.18 12.30
C THR A 143 -20.17 -7.18 12.46
N THR A 144 -19.25 -7.24 11.49
CA THR A 144 -18.07 -8.10 11.52
C THR A 144 -16.82 -7.24 11.39
N ASP A 145 -15.71 -7.69 11.97
CA ASP A 145 -14.44 -6.95 11.90
C ASP A 145 -13.97 -6.83 10.45
N ALA A 146 -14.18 -7.87 9.64
CA ALA A 146 -13.83 -7.88 8.22
C ALA A 146 -14.66 -6.87 7.43
N GLY A 147 -15.97 -6.78 7.70
CA GLY A 147 -16.84 -5.77 7.13
C GLY A 147 -16.40 -4.36 7.50
N ASN A 148 -16.08 -4.12 8.78
CA ASN A 148 -15.61 -2.82 9.24
C ASN A 148 -14.27 -2.40 8.60
N ILE A 149 -13.29 -3.31 8.55
CA ILE A 149 -12.00 -3.08 7.88
C ILE A 149 -12.20 -2.81 6.38
N THR A 150 -13.09 -3.57 5.71
CA THR A 150 -13.43 -3.37 4.30
C THR A 150 -14.06 -2.00 4.06
N CYS A 151 -15.02 -1.60 4.89
CA CYS A 151 -15.68 -0.30 4.80
C CYS A 151 -14.68 0.85 5.00
N LEU A 152 -13.89 0.81 6.08
CA LEU A 152 -12.89 1.85 6.37
C LEU A 152 -11.79 1.94 5.31
N THR A 153 -11.41 0.80 4.72
CA THR A 153 -10.49 0.80 3.58
C THR A 153 -11.10 1.46 2.36
N ASN A 154 -12.38 1.21 2.06
CA ASN A 154 -13.09 1.89 0.96
C ASN A 154 -13.17 3.41 1.21
N ASN A 155 -13.50 3.85 2.43
CA ASN A 155 -13.54 5.28 2.79
C ASN A 155 -12.17 5.95 2.58
N LEU A 156 -11.10 5.34 3.10
CA LEU A 156 -9.74 5.86 2.92
C LEU A 156 -9.35 5.96 1.42
N MET A 157 -9.73 4.96 0.61
CA MET A 157 -9.48 4.96 -0.83
C MET A 157 -10.33 5.97 -1.60
N ALA A 158 -11.56 6.23 -1.15
CA ALA A 158 -12.43 7.28 -1.70
C ALA A 158 -11.83 8.67 -1.42
N GLY A 159 -11.35 8.91 -0.20
CA GLY A 159 -10.71 10.17 0.22
C GLY A 159 -9.35 10.45 -0.41
N TYR A 160 -8.67 9.44 -0.97
CA TYR A 160 -7.42 9.63 -1.68
C TYR A 160 -7.56 10.44 -2.98
N THR A 161 -6.49 11.12 -3.36
CA THR A 161 -6.34 11.64 -4.74
C THR A 161 -6.08 10.48 -5.71
N ARG A 162 -6.30 10.69 -7.01
CA ARG A 162 -5.93 9.69 -8.02
C ARG A 162 -4.47 9.24 -7.93
N THR A 163 -3.54 10.16 -7.65
CA THR A 163 -2.12 9.83 -7.48
C THR A 163 -1.90 8.93 -6.27
N GLN A 164 -2.59 9.21 -5.16
CA GLN A 164 -2.54 8.38 -3.95
C GLN A 164 -3.14 6.99 -4.18
N ARG A 165 -4.30 6.89 -4.86
CA ARG A 165 -4.89 5.59 -5.26
C ARG A 165 -3.96 4.79 -6.15
N ASN A 166 -3.37 5.39 -7.19
CA ASN A 166 -2.40 4.70 -8.05
C ASN A 166 -1.13 4.24 -7.30
N ALA A 167 -0.78 4.91 -6.21
CA ALA A 167 0.36 4.54 -5.37
C ALA A 167 0.00 3.49 -4.31
N SER A 168 -1.28 3.21 -4.06
CA SER A 168 -1.74 2.34 -2.98
C SER A 168 -2.52 1.12 -3.45
N LEU A 169 -3.19 1.16 -4.60
CA LEU A 169 -3.98 0.05 -5.13
C LEU A 169 -3.18 -0.77 -6.14
N TYR A 170 -3.06 -2.07 -5.87
CA TYR A 170 -2.36 -3.02 -6.72
C TYR A 170 -3.20 -4.26 -6.96
N GLU A 171 -2.94 -4.98 -8.05
CA GLU A 171 -3.57 -6.27 -8.29
C GLU A 171 -3.17 -7.28 -7.21
N LEU A 172 -4.10 -8.15 -6.79
CA LEU A 172 -3.83 -9.24 -5.88
C LEU A 172 -3.03 -10.33 -6.61
N THR A 173 -1.72 -10.29 -6.49
CA THR A 173 -0.79 -11.26 -7.10
C THR A 173 0.34 -11.57 -6.14
N GLU A 174 0.93 -12.76 -6.26
CA GLU A 174 2.08 -13.19 -5.45
C GLU A 174 3.21 -12.17 -5.52
N ALA A 175 3.60 -11.74 -6.74
CA ALA A 175 4.65 -10.76 -6.95
C ALA A 175 4.38 -9.42 -6.25
N ASN A 176 3.10 -9.01 -6.13
CA ASN A 176 2.75 -7.78 -5.43
C ASN A 176 2.82 -7.90 -3.90
N ALA A 177 2.72 -9.11 -3.36
CA ALA A 177 2.79 -9.38 -1.93
C ALA A 177 4.20 -9.71 -1.43
N THR A 178 4.99 -10.48 -2.19
CA THR A 178 6.30 -10.99 -1.74
C THR A 178 7.46 -10.02 -1.96
N ASP A 179 7.46 -9.26 -3.06
CA ASP A 179 8.65 -8.48 -3.47
C ASP A 179 8.77 -7.08 -2.86
N TYR A 180 7.76 -6.60 -2.12
CA TYR A 180 7.58 -5.16 -1.88
C TYR A 180 7.88 -4.67 -0.45
N TRP A 181 7.99 -5.56 0.54
CA TRP A 181 8.33 -5.12 1.90
C TRP A 181 9.77 -5.46 2.29
N SER A 182 10.23 -4.87 3.39
CA SER A 182 11.63 -4.82 3.80
C SER A 182 11.69 -4.36 5.25
N THR A 183 12.81 -4.55 5.93
CA THR A 183 13.06 -3.93 7.24
C THR A 183 13.72 -2.55 7.08
N PHE A 184 14.27 -2.22 5.90
CA PHE A 184 15.02 -0.99 5.66
C PHE A 184 14.12 0.25 5.55
N ARG A 185 14.75 1.42 5.68
CA ARG A 185 14.09 2.72 5.52
C ARG A 185 13.56 2.94 4.10
N PRO A 186 12.48 3.73 3.93
CA PRO A 186 11.91 4.04 2.62
C PRO A 186 12.89 4.63 1.59
N ALA A 187 13.91 5.37 2.06
CA ALA A 187 14.94 5.94 1.18
C ALA A 187 15.89 4.89 0.57
N VAL A 188 16.04 3.73 1.22
CA VAL A 188 16.84 2.59 0.73
C VAL A 188 15.97 1.62 -0.05
N PHE A 189 14.76 1.37 0.46
CA PHE A 189 13.79 0.48 -0.15
C PHE A 189 12.45 1.20 -0.30
N PRO A 190 12.08 1.67 -1.52
CA PRO A 190 10.82 2.37 -1.75
C PRO A 190 9.62 1.53 -1.31
N ARG A 191 8.66 2.18 -0.66
CA ARG A 191 7.40 1.56 -0.23
C ARG A 191 6.31 1.82 -1.25
N ARG A 192 5.42 0.85 -1.38
CA ARG A 192 4.08 1.09 -1.93
C ARG A 192 3.19 1.68 -0.86
N GLY A 193 2.20 2.42 -1.30
CA GLY A 193 1.20 3.03 -0.44
C GLY A 193 1.38 4.52 -0.24
N VAL A 194 0.44 5.08 0.53
CA VAL A 194 0.43 6.49 0.92
C VAL A 194 0.97 6.59 2.34
N PRO A 195 2.03 7.37 2.59
CA PRO A 195 2.53 7.57 3.94
C PRO A 195 1.67 8.56 4.73
N TYR A 196 1.52 8.36 6.04
CA TYR A 196 0.82 9.29 6.94
C TYR A 196 1.24 10.75 6.73
N ILE A 197 2.55 11.02 6.56
CA ILE A 197 3.06 12.39 6.40
C ILE A 197 2.54 13.13 5.16
N SER A 198 1.97 12.40 4.19
CA SER A 198 1.40 12.96 2.97
C SER A 198 -0.12 13.08 2.97
N MET A 199 -0.77 12.59 4.03
CA MET A 199 -2.22 12.58 4.15
C MET A 199 -2.76 13.95 4.58
N THR A 200 -3.96 14.29 4.14
CA THR A 200 -4.75 15.40 4.68
C THR A 200 -5.28 15.06 6.08
N ASP A 201 -5.78 16.04 6.84
CA ASP A 201 -6.35 15.78 8.17
C ASP A 201 -7.51 14.76 8.13
N GLU A 202 -8.34 14.82 7.09
CA GLU A 202 -9.45 13.87 6.84
C GLU A 202 -8.93 12.47 6.52
N GLN A 203 -7.92 12.36 5.63
CA GLN A 203 -7.28 11.08 5.32
C GLN A 203 -6.57 10.48 6.55
N LEU A 204 -6.03 11.31 7.44
CA LEU A 204 -5.44 10.86 8.70
C LEU A 204 -6.49 10.30 9.66
N GLU A 205 -7.68 10.91 9.72
CA GLU A 205 -8.81 10.39 10.51
C GLU A 205 -9.22 9.00 10.02
N ASP A 206 -9.41 8.83 8.71
CA ASP A 206 -9.73 7.53 8.11
C ASP A 206 -8.62 6.48 8.31
N ALA A 207 -7.36 6.87 8.12
CA ALA A 207 -6.22 5.97 8.29
C ALA A 207 -6.07 5.50 9.75
N ASN A 208 -6.32 6.38 10.72
CA ASN A 208 -6.29 6.03 12.14
C ASN A 208 -7.48 5.13 12.51
N ALA A 209 -8.69 5.44 12.02
CA ALA A 209 -9.86 4.59 12.22
C ALA A 209 -9.65 3.18 11.62
N LEU A 210 -9.04 3.10 10.44
CA LEU A 210 -8.67 1.82 9.83
C LEU A 210 -7.64 1.05 10.67
N ALA A 211 -6.61 1.74 11.18
CA ALA A 211 -5.63 1.10 12.08
C ALA A 211 -6.31 0.59 13.36
N GLU A 212 -7.21 1.37 13.97
CA GLU A 212 -8.00 0.97 15.14
C GLU A 212 -8.91 -0.24 14.87
N ALA A 213 -9.44 -0.37 13.65
CA ALA A 213 -10.24 -1.53 13.26
C ALA A 213 -9.42 -2.81 13.05
N VAL A 214 -8.16 -2.68 12.63
CA VAL A 214 -7.24 -3.81 12.41
C VAL A 214 -6.62 -4.30 13.72
N PHE A 215 -6.22 -3.38 14.60
CA PHE A 215 -5.44 -3.69 15.79
C PHE A 215 -6.29 -3.81 17.06
N SER A 216 -5.95 -4.77 17.91
CA SER A 216 -6.40 -4.73 19.30
C SER A 216 -5.80 -3.52 20.01
N ALA A 217 -6.30 -3.18 21.21
CA ALA A 217 -5.72 -2.09 22.00
C ALA A 217 -4.20 -2.28 22.23
N ALA A 218 -3.76 -3.52 22.51
CA ALA A 218 -2.35 -3.84 22.71
C ALA A 218 -1.55 -3.72 21.40
N GLY A 219 -2.11 -4.19 20.28
CA GLY A 219 -1.44 -4.05 18.99
C GLY A 219 -1.35 -2.62 18.51
N LEU A 220 -2.35 -1.79 18.80
CA LEU A 220 -2.34 -0.36 18.46
C LEU A 220 -1.32 0.40 19.30
N GLU A 221 -1.21 0.09 20.60
CA GLU A 221 -0.16 0.61 21.48
C GLU A 221 1.21 0.22 20.94
N ARG A 222 1.41 -1.04 20.55
CA ARG A 222 2.66 -1.50 19.95
C ARG A 222 2.95 -0.80 18.64
N TYR A 223 2.00 -0.78 17.71
CA TYR A 223 2.14 -0.08 16.43
C TYR A 223 2.54 1.39 16.63
N THR A 224 1.88 2.07 17.56
CA THR A 224 2.22 3.45 17.96
C THR A 224 3.63 3.54 18.52
N GLY A 225 4.02 2.65 19.43
CA GLY A 225 5.37 2.64 20.00
C GLY A 225 6.47 2.39 18.96
N ILE A 226 6.23 1.55 17.96
CA ILE A 226 7.18 1.32 16.85
C ILE A 226 7.32 2.59 15.99
N ARG A 227 6.20 3.24 15.66
CA ARG A 227 6.21 4.55 14.98
C ARG A 227 6.94 5.62 15.78
N SER A 228 6.74 5.65 17.09
CA SER A 228 7.44 6.57 18.00
C SER A 228 8.94 6.30 18.06
N ALA A 229 9.40 5.06 17.90
CA ALA A 229 10.82 4.75 17.81
C ALA A 229 11.46 5.44 16.59
N ASP A 230 10.77 5.42 15.44
CA ASP A 230 11.23 6.17 14.26
C ASP A 230 11.17 7.68 14.44
N GLU A 231 10.21 8.21 15.19
CA GLU A 231 10.19 9.64 15.55
C GLU A 231 11.39 10.00 16.44
N PHE A 232 11.68 9.17 17.45
CA PHE A 232 12.85 9.32 18.31
C PHE A 232 14.16 9.29 17.51
N LEU A 233 14.31 8.36 16.56
CA LEU A 233 15.47 8.34 15.67
C LEU A 233 15.51 9.60 14.78
N GLY A 234 14.34 10.10 14.37
CA GLY A 234 14.16 11.30 13.54
C GLY A 234 14.68 12.60 14.16
N ASP A 235 14.79 12.67 15.49
CA ASP A 235 15.36 13.83 16.19
C ASP A 235 16.85 14.05 15.85
N THR A 236 17.56 12.99 15.47
CA THR A 236 19.01 13.04 15.21
C THR A 236 19.42 12.52 13.83
N LEU A 237 18.62 11.62 13.23
CA LEU A 237 18.91 10.96 11.97
C LEU A 237 17.89 11.32 10.90
N THR A 238 18.34 11.40 9.64
CA THR A 238 17.45 11.69 8.52
C THR A 238 16.77 10.44 7.97
N GLY A 239 15.51 10.62 7.57
CA GLY A 239 14.71 9.57 6.93
C GLY A 239 13.99 8.63 7.90
N PHE A 240 13.91 9.00 9.18
CA PHE A 240 13.06 8.36 10.19
C PHE A 240 11.99 9.37 10.62
N SER A 241 10.76 8.90 10.80
CA SER A 241 9.64 9.65 11.37
C SER A 241 8.45 8.71 11.55
N SER A 242 7.65 8.96 12.58
CA SER A 242 6.33 8.34 12.76
C SER A 242 5.39 8.53 11.56
N GLY A 243 5.64 9.53 10.71
CA GLY A 243 4.88 9.79 9.49
C GLY A 243 5.26 8.94 8.27
N LEU A 244 6.33 8.14 8.35
CA LEU A 244 6.84 7.31 7.24
C LEU A 244 6.31 5.86 7.29
N TYR A 245 5.03 5.71 7.60
CA TYR A 245 4.29 4.45 7.61
C TYR A 245 3.18 4.54 6.57
N TYR A 246 2.98 3.47 5.81
CA TYR A 246 2.28 3.47 4.54
C TYR A 246 1.12 2.48 4.57
N PHE A 247 0.05 2.85 3.88
CA PHE A 247 -1.09 1.98 3.59
C PHE A 247 -1.17 1.68 2.11
N SER A 248 -1.31 0.41 1.76
CA SER A 248 -1.61 -0.06 0.41
C SER A 248 -2.58 -1.23 0.44
N VAL A 249 -3.22 -1.49 -0.68
CA VAL A 249 -4.22 -2.53 -0.88
C VAL A 249 -3.79 -3.40 -2.07
N LEU A 250 -3.85 -4.72 -1.91
CA LEU A 250 -3.73 -5.69 -2.99
C LEU A 250 -5.11 -6.29 -3.25
N GLY A 251 -5.62 -6.18 -4.47
CA GLY A 251 -7.01 -6.49 -4.81
C GLY A 251 -7.95 -5.32 -4.57
N THR A 252 -9.25 -5.54 -4.80
CA THR A 252 -10.28 -4.53 -4.53
C THR A 252 -10.93 -4.86 -3.18
N PRO A 253 -10.98 -3.93 -2.21
CA PRO A 253 -11.69 -4.13 -0.95
C PRO A 253 -13.12 -4.59 -1.21
N SER A 254 -13.43 -5.80 -0.79
CA SER A 254 -14.67 -6.49 -1.10
C SER A 254 -15.15 -7.28 0.10
N ALA A 255 -16.47 -7.32 0.29
CA ALA A 255 -17.10 -8.16 1.30
C ALA A 255 -17.15 -9.64 0.88
N THR A 256 -16.79 -9.97 -0.37
CA THR A 256 -16.89 -11.33 -0.92
C THR A 256 -15.57 -11.82 -1.51
N ASP A 257 -14.88 -10.99 -2.28
CA ASP A 257 -13.66 -11.38 -2.97
C ASP A 257 -12.44 -11.17 -2.07
N PRO A 258 -11.41 -12.01 -2.18
CA PRO A 258 -10.21 -11.86 -1.36
C PRO A 258 -9.44 -10.59 -1.70
N TRP A 259 -8.90 -9.94 -0.69
CA TRP A 259 -8.04 -8.76 -0.82
C TRP A 259 -7.11 -8.64 0.40
N ILE A 260 -6.09 -7.79 0.31
CA ILE A 260 -5.10 -7.62 1.38
C ILE A 260 -4.87 -6.14 1.64
N LEU A 261 -5.07 -5.69 2.88
CA LEU A 261 -4.53 -4.43 3.38
C LEU A 261 -3.08 -4.64 3.84
N VAL A 262 -2.17 -3.76 3.45
CA VAL A 262 -0.78 -3.77 3.93
C VAL A 262 -0.46 -2.47 4.65
N ILE A 263 -0.01 -2.61 5.90
CA ILE A 263 0.49 -1.52 6.73
C ILE A 263 2.00 -1.75 6.91
N THR A 264 2.83 -0.84 6.43
CA THR A 264 4.30 -1.03 6.44
C THR A 264 5.05 0.26 6.75
N GLY A 265 6.24 0.14 7.34
CA GLY A 265 7.11 1.25 7.72
C GLY A 265 8.57 0.80 7.80
N HIS A 266 9.46 1.61 8.34
CA HIS A 266 10.74 1.09 8.80
C HIS A 266 10.47 0.20 10.02
N ASN A 267 11.06 -1.00 10.04
CA ASN A 267 10.85 -1.97 11.12
C ASN A 267 9.40 -2.41 11.42
N TYR A 268 8.47 -2.25 10.48
CA TYR A 268 7.10 -2.71 10.67
C TYR A 268 6.50 -3.19 9.36
N THR A 269 5.85 -4.35 9.35
CA THR A 269 5.01 -4.79 8.22
C THR A 269 3.95 -5.74 8.70
N LEU A 270 2.70 -5.42 8.39
CA LEU A 270 1.53 -6.25 8.61
C LEU A 270 0.80 -6.44 7.27
N PHE A 271 0.47 -7.68 6.97
CA PHE A 271 -0.50 -8.00 5.92
C PHE A 271 -1.79 -8.42 6.59
N ALA A 272 -2.90 -7.82 6.17
CA ALA A 272 -4.24 -8.10 6.61
C ALA A 272 -5.04 -8.65 5.43
N SER A 273 -4.97 -9.95 5.24
CA SER A 273 -5.71 -10.70 4.23
C SER A 273 -7.15 -10.89 4.69
N VAL A 274 -8.10 -10.43 3.87
CA VAL A 274 -9.54 -10.45 4.14
C VAL A 274 -10.24 -11.25 3.05
N GLU A 275 -11.10 -12.18 3.45
CA GLU A 275 -11.97 -12.96 2.57
C GLU A 275 -13.31 -13.24 3.27
N GLY A 276 -14.37 -12.58 2.83
CA GLY A 276 -15.65 -12.63 3.56
C GLY A 276 -15.49 -12.12 4.99
N ASP A 277 -15.89 -12.93 5.98
CA ASP A 277 -15.72 -12.64 7.40
C ASP A 277 -14.35 -13.06 7.96
N PHE A 278 -13.52 -13.73 7.14
CA PHE A 278 -12.23 -14.23 7.56
C PHE A 278 -11.14 -13.17 7.44
N ILE A 279 -10.28 -13.09 8.47
CA ILE A 279 -9.11 -12.20 8.49
C ILE A 279 -7.89 -13.02 8.93
N SER A 280 -6.83 -12.99 8.12
CA SER A 280 -5.48 -13.41 8.51
C SER A 280 -4.58 -12.18 8.51
N LEU A 281 -3.86 -11.99 9.60
CA LEU A 281 -3.05 -10.78 9.79
C LEU A 281 -1.56 -11.15 9.89
N THR A 282 -1.14 -12.06 8.99
CA THR A 282 0.22 -12.57 8.89
C THR A 282 0.76 -12.40 7.45
N PRO A 283 2.06 -12.12 7.29
CA PRO A 283 3.06 -11.98 8.34
C PRO A 283 2.89 -10.66 9.10
N ASN A 284 3.28 -10.71 10.36
CA ASN A 284 3.44 -9.55 11.22
C ASN A 284 4.91 -9.45 11.64
N PHE A 285 5.65 -8.61 10.93
CA PHE A 285 7.03 -8.28 11.24
C PHE A 285 7.10 -6.99 12.05
N ILE A 286 7.80 -7.06 13.18
CA ILE A 286 8.04 -5.90 14.05
C ILE A 286 9.49 -5.89 14.49
N GLY A 287 10.15 -4.76 14.32
CA GLY A 287 11.43 -4.48 14.93
C GLY A 287 11.46 -3.12 15.62
N VAL A 288 12.41 -2.92 16.52
CA VAL A 288 12.53 -1.67 17.28
C VAL A 288 13.99 -1.39 17.65
N GLU A 289 14.43 -0.18 17.36
CA GLU A 289 15.78 0.31 17.63
C GLU A 289 15.71 1.76 18.14
N PRO A 290 16.22 2.07 19.35
CA PRO A 290 16.56 1.13 20.43
C PRO A 290 15.30 0.48 21.05
N PRO A 291 15.41 -0.60 21.83
CA PRO A 291 14.24 -1.33 22.33
C PRO A 291 13.45 -0.59 23.41
N GLU A 292 14.13 0.32 24.10
CA GLU A 292 13.58 1.19 25.13
C GLU A 292 14.10 2.61 24.89
N PHE A 293 13.22 3.61 24.95
CA PHE A 293 13.56 5.01 24.73
C PHE A 293 12.56 5.95 25.40
N THR A 294 12.98 7.19 25.61
CA THR A 294 12.10 8.27 26.11
C THR A 294 11.90 9.30 25.01
N LEU A 295 10.66 9.53 24.60
CA LEU A 295 10.27 10.55 23.62
C LEU A 295 9.29 11.52 24.27
N SER A 296 9.60 12.82 24.26
CA SER A 296 8.72 13.87 24.84
C SER A 296 8.24 13.58 26.28
N ASP A 297 9.15 13.10 27.14
CA ASP A 297 8.90 12.71 28.55
C ASP A 297 8.01 11.46 28.75
N GLU A 298 7.77 10.69 27.69
CA GLU A 298 7.09 9.39 27.74
C GLU A 298 8.07 8.25 27.44
N ASP A 299 8.03 7.19 28.25
CA ASP A 299 8.89 6.01 28.10
C ASP A 299 8.19 4.95 27.24
N PHE A 300 8.90 4.43 26.24
CA PHE A 300 8.41 3.43 25.30
C PHE A 300 9.24 2.15 25.41
N ALA A 301 8.56 1.00 25.41
CA ALA A 301 9.17 -0.33 25.35
C ALA A 301 8.26 -1.31 24.57
N PRO A 302 8.02 -1.09 23.26
CA PRO A 302 6.91 -1.69 22.53
C PRO A 302 6.95 -3.23 22.38
N LEU A 303 8.10 -3.86 22.65
CA LEU A 303 8.28 -5.32 22.61
C LEU A 303 8.54 -5.94 23.99
N ALA A 304 8.37 -5.19 25.08
CA ALA A 304 8.69 -5.66 26.43
C ALA A 304 7.86 -6.88 26.86
N ASP A 305 6.57 -6.91 26.52
CA ASP A 305 5.66 -8.00 26.85
C ASP A 305 5.94 -9.28 26.03
N ARG A 306 6.18 -9.15 24.72
CA ARG A 306 6.60 -10.28 23.86
C ARG A 306 7.91 -10.89 24.37
N LYS A 307 8.88 -10.03 24.71
CA LYS A 307 10.14 -10.46 25.33
C LYS A 307 9.90 -11.16 26.66
N ALA A 308 9.06 -10.61 27.53
CA ALA A 308 8.74 -11.20 28.83
C ALA A 308 8.06 -12.57 28.72
N ALA A 309 7.13 -12.72 27.76
CA ALA A 309 6.45 -13.99 27.52
C ALA A 309 7.41 -15.07 27.00
N LEU A 310 8.33 -14.71 26.10
CA LEU A 310 9.36 -15.62 25.61
C LEU A 310 10.41 -15.97 26.68
N LEU A 311 10.81 -15.01 27.51
CA LEU A 311 11.66 -15.27 28.68
C LEU A 311 10.99 -16.22 29.66
N ALA A 312 9.69 -16.09 29.90
CA ALA A 312 8.96 -17.00 30.77
C ALA A 312 9.00 -18.45 30.24
N VAL A 313 8.95 -18.65 28.91
CA VAL A 313 9.13 -19.96 28.28
C VAL A 313 10.54 -20.48 28.58
N ILE A 314 11.57 -19.69 28.27
CA ILE A 314 12.99 -20.05 28.48
C ILE A 314 13.26 -20.41 29.95
N ASP A 315 12.85 -19.56 30.88
CA ASP A 315 13.07 -19.70 32.32
C ASP A 315 12.32 -20.90 32.92
N SER A 316 11.29 -21.40 32.23
CA SER A 316 10.54 -22.58 32.64
C SER A 316 11.20 -23.90 32.22
N LEU A 317 12.13 -23.87 31.27
CA LEU A 317 12.83 -25.06 30.80
C LEU A 317 13.86 -25.53 31.83
N THR A 318 13.93 -26.84 32.05
CA THR A 318 15.03 -27.45 32.79
C THR A 318 16.33 -27.37 32.00
N ASP A 319 17.48 -27.52 32.67
CA ASP A 319 18.79 -27.54 32.01
C ASP A 319 18.88 -28.56 30.85
N ALA A 320 18.18 -29.69 30.97
CA ALA A 320 18.16 -30.73 29.94
C ALA A 320 17.29 -30.34 28.73
N GLU A 321 16.14 -29.71 28.98
CA GLU A 321 15.26 -29.20 27.93
C GLU A 321 15.92 -28.02 27.21
N LEU A 322 16.56 -27.11 27.95
CA LEU A 322 17.29 -25.99 27.38
C LEU A 322 18.49 -26.46 26.52
N ALA A 323 19.21 -27.48 26.97
CA ALA A 323 20.26 -28.11 26.16
C ALA A 323 19.72 -28.78 24.88
N THR A 324 18.45 -29.21 24.87
CA THR A 324 17.78 -29.76 23.68
C THR A 324 17.27 -28.65 22.76
N ALA A 325 16.82 -27.53 23.33
CA ALA A 325 16.40 -26.33 22.60
C ALA A 325 17.58 -25.59 21.93
N ALA A 326 18.78 -25.69 22.48
CA ALA A 326 19.96 -24.98 22.01
C ALA A 326 20.41 -25.43 20.61
N LEU A 327 20.34 -24.51 19.65
CA LEU A 327 20.89 -24.67 18.31
C LEU A 327 22.42 -24.46 18.35
N GLY A 328 23.13 -25.18 17.49
CA GLY A 328 24.60 -25.09 17.40
C GLY A 328 25.10 -23.92 16.57
N GLU A 329 24.20 -23.16 15.93
CA GLU A 329 24.51 -22.04 15.05
C GLU A 329 24.25 -20.69 15.72
N THR A 330 24.65 -19.61 15.05
CA THR A 330 24.43 -18.22 15.47
C THR A 330 23.63 -17.50 14.41
N PHE A 331 22.76 -16.59 14.84
CA PHE A 331 21.91 -15.82 13.95
C PHE A 331 22.28 -14.33 13.99
N ASP A 332 22.19 -13.66 12.85
CA ASP A 332 22.35 -12.21 12.67
C ASP A 332 21.09 -11.54 12.08
N ASP A 333 20.06 -12.33 11.78
CA ASP A 333 18.72 -11.89 11.40
C ASP A 333 17.68 -12.98 11.74
N ILE A 334 16.40 -12.65 11.62
CA ILE A 334 15.31 -13.65 11.58
C ILE A 334 15.39 -14.47 10.29
N LEU A 335 14.95 -15.72 10.33
CA LEU A 335 14.98 -16.64 9.21
C LEU A 335 13.89 -16.34 8.18
N ALA A 336 12.63 -16.24 8.62
CA ALA A 336 11.48 -16.10 7.74
C ALA A 336 11.13 -14.63 7.44
N GLY A 337 12.14 -13.76 7.33
CA GLY A 337 12.00 -12.34 7.06
C GLY A 337 11.52 -12.01 5.62
N PRO A 338 11.59 -10.73 5.20
CA PRO A 338 11.20 -10.33 3.85
C PRO A 338 11.94 -11.13 2.78
N ARG A 339 11.21 -11.69 1.79
CA ARG A 339 11.71 -12.56 0.70
C ARG A 339 12.29 -13.91 1.13
N ALA A 340 12.16 -14.27 2.40
CA ALA A 340 12.49 -15.58 2.93
C ALA A 340 11.23 -16.27 3.45
N ASP A 341 10.10 -16.11 2.74
CA ASP A 341 8.75 -16.37 3.26
C ASP A 341 8.51 -17.81 3.76
N ASN A 342 9.22 -18.78 3.20
CA ASN A 342 9.13 -20.20 3.54
C ASN A 342 10.44 -20.77 4.11
N ALA A 343 11.29 -19.93 4.71
CA ALA A 343 12.57 -20.35 5.29
C ALA A 343 12.40 -21.09 6.64
N TYR A 344 11.45 -22.02 6.71
CA TYR A 344 11.19 -22.87 7.87
C TYR A 344 12.09 -24.12 7.81
N PRO A 345 12.82 -24.46 8.88
CA PRO A 345 13.60 -25.70 8.94
C PRO A 345 12.71 -26.94 8.83
N ASP A 346 13.16 -27.91 8.02
CA ASP A 346 12.56 -29.25 7.89
C ASP A 346 13.68 -30.31 7.94
N PRO A 347 13.73 -31.19 8.95
CA PRO A 347 12.78 -31.30 10.07
C PRO A 347 12.85 -30.11 11.04
N GLN A 348 11.77 -29.89 11.78
CA GLN A 348 11.73 -28.93 12.89
C GLN A 348 12.81 -29.28 13.93
N GLU A 349 13.37 -28.26 14.60
CA GLU A 349 14.49 -28.41 15.53
C GLU A 349 14.15 -27.82 16.89
N GLY A 350 14.85 -28.29 17.93
CA GLY A 350 14.70 -27.82 19.31
C GLY A 350 14.01 -28.85 20.21
N VAL A 351 13.52 -28.39 21.37
CA VAL A 351 12.76 -29.22 22.30
C VAL A 351 11.30 -29.35 21.83
N ALA A 352 10.80 -30.58 21.80
CA ALA A 352 9.42 -30.86 21.42
C ALA A 352 8.46 -30.44 22.55
N VAL A 353 7.43 -29.67 22.22
CA VAL A 353 6.42 -29.21 23.19
C VAL A 353 5.52 -30.36 23.67
N SER A 354 5.49 -31.50 22.96
CA SER A 354 4.89 -32.76 23.42
C SER A 354 5.63 -33.41 24.59
N ASP A 355 6.92 -33.10 24.80
CA ASP A 355 7.70 -33.62 25.93
C ASP A 355 7.62 -32.73 27.18
N LEU A 356 7.07 -31.52 27.05
CA LEU A 356 7.00 -30.51 28.12
C LEU A 356 5.82 -30.72 29.08
N THR A 357 5.97 -30.20 30.29
CA THR A 357 4.91 -30.20 31.30
C THR A 357 3.72 -29.32 30.92
N ALA A 358 2.57 -29.54 31.55
CA ALA A 358 1.38 -28.71 31.33
C ALA A 358 1.62 -27.22 31.66
N ASP A 359 2.44 -26.92 32.68
CA ASP A 359 2.75 -25.55 33.07
C ASP A 359 3.64 -24.85 32.02
N GLN A 360 4.65 -25.56 31.49
CA GLN A 360 5.48 -25.06 30.38
C GLN A 360 4.67 -24.85 29.10
N ARG A 361 3.76 -25.79 28.78
CA ARG A 361 2.82 -25.66 27.66
C ARG A 361 1.94 -24.43 27.79
N ALA A 362 1.45 -24.12 28.99
CA ALA A 362 0.65 -22.92 29.23
C ALA A 362 1.44 -21.63 28.97
N LEU A 363 2.74 -21.61 29.28
CA LEU A 363 3.61 -20.46 28.97
C LEU A 363 3.86 -20.30 27.47
N ILE A 364 3.98 -21.40 26.73
CA ILE A 364 4.07 -21.37 25.26
C ILE A 364 2.78 -20.84 24.63
N VAL A 365 1.62 -21.27 25.13
CA VAL A 365 0.32 -20.72 24.72
C VAL A 365 0.26 -19.22 24.98
N ALA A 366 0.69 -18.77 26.16
CA ALA A 366 0.72 -17.35 26.51
C ALA A 366 1.67 -16.56 25.59
N ALA A 367 2.85 -17.10 25.24
CA ALA A 367 3.76 -16.49 24.30
C ALA A 367 3.15 -16.38 22.89
N ILE A 368 2.48 -17.42 22.40
CA ILE A 368 1.78 -17.37 21.11
C ILE A 368 0.68 -16.30 21.12
N GLN A 369 -0.07 -16.19 22.22
CA GLN A 369 -1.10 -15.18 22.42
C GLN A 369 -0.54 -13.76 22.38
N THR A 370 0.61 -13.47 23.02
CA THR A 370 1.21 -12.13 22.98
C THR A 370 1.62 -11.65 21.57
N PHE A 371 1.72 -12.55 20.60
CA PHE A 371 1.95 -12.19 19.20
C PHE A 371 0.64 -12.09 18.40
N SER A 372 -0.28 -13.03 18.63
CA SER A 372 -1.53 -13.15 17.87
C SER A 372 -2.66 -12.24 18.35
N ASP A 373 -2.61 -11.79 19.61
CA ASP A 373 -3.62 -10.93 20.24
C ASP A 373 -3.39 -9.43 19.97
N ASP A 374 -2.39 -9.06 19.16
CA ASP A 374 -2.18 -7.68 18.67
C ASP A 374 -3.34 -7.18 17.79
N GLN A 375 -4.32 -8.02 17.55
CA GLN A 375 -5.25 -7.90 16.47
C GLN A 375 -6.67 -8.14 16.97
N VAL A 376 -7.63 -7.41 16.41
CA VAL A 376 -9.02 -7.55 16.83
C VAL A 376 -9.53 -8.94 16.47
N ASN A 377 -10.02 -9.68 17.47
CA ASN A 377 -10.76 -10.94 17.35
C ASN A 377 -10.19 -11.94 16.33
N THR A 378 -8.88 -12.20 16.34
CA THR A 378 -8.31 -13.20 15.43
C THR A 378 -8.73 -14.61 15.83
N PRO A 379 -9.44 -15.36 14.96
CA PRO A 379 -9.84 -16.74 15.25
C PRO A 379 -8.64 -17.69 15.37
N LEU A 380 -7.46 -17.25 14.92
CA LEU A 380 -6.30 -18.09 14.66
C LEU A 380 -5.55 -18.53 15.92
N THR A 381 -5.66 -17.81 17.03
CA THR A 381 -5.00 -18.19 18.29
C THR A 381 -5.41 -19.60 18.73
N ALA A 382 -6.67 -20.00 18.50
CA ALA A 382 -7.15 -21.34 18.79
C ALA A 382 -6.48 -22.41 17.93
N GLU A 383 -6.18 -22.11 16.66
CA GLU A 383 -5.56 -23.02 15.70
C GLU A 383 -4.11 -23.37 16.08
N TYR A 384 -3.42 -22.47 16.77
CA TYR A 384 -2.04 -22.67 17.22
C TYR A 384 -1.92 -23.39 18.56
N THR A 385 -2.98 -23.37 19.36
CA THR A 385 -2.93 -23.69 20.80
C THR A 385 -3.68 -24.97 21.18
N THR A 386 -4.25 -25.70 20.21
CA THR A 386 -4.79 -27.04 20.44
C THR A 386 -3.69 -28.02 20.88
N ASP A 387 -4.05 -29.07 21.61
CA ASP A 387 -3.09 -30.13 21.98
C ASP A 387 -2.38 -30.72 20.76
N ALA A 388 -3.11 -30.92 19.65
CA ALA A 388 -2.52 -31.46 18.41
C ALA A 388 -1.53 -30.48 17.75
N ALA A 389 -1.81 -29.17 17.79
CA ALA A 389 -0.89 -28.16 17.29
C ALA A 389 0.37 -28.08 18.18
N LEU A 390 0.18 -28.06 19.50
CA LEU A 390 1.27 -28.05 20.48
C LEU A 390 2.12 -29.33 20.42
N ASP A 391 1.52 -30.49 20.16
CA ASP A 391 2.26 -31.76 20.04
C ASP A 391 3.27 -31.74 18.88
N GLY A 392 2.97 -30.99 17.81
CA GLY A 392 3.85 -30.76 16.66
C GLY A 392 4.65 -29.45 16.72
N THR A 393 4.70 -28.79 17.90
CA THR A 393 5.44 -27.55 18.09
C THR A 393 6.79 -27.80 18.74
N PHE A 394 7.80 -27.02 18.34
CA PHE A 394 9.16 -27.07 18.86
C PHE A 394 9.62 -25.68 19.30
N ILE A 395 10.44 -25.65 20.35
CA ILE A 395 11.09 -24.44 20.85
C ILE A 395 12.59 -24.57 20.63
N ALA A 396 13.18 -23.60 19.96
CA ALA A 396 14.62 -23.56 19.73
C ALA A 396 15.20 -22.22 20.16
N THR A 397 16.42 -22.24 20.70
CA THR A 397 17.14 -21.07 21.19
C THR A 397 18.56 -21.05 20.63
N ALA A 398 19.16 -19.88 20.44
CA ALA A 398 20.58 -19.75 20.12
C ALA A 398 21.18 -18.52 20.81
N GLY A 399 22.51 -18.52 20.96
CA GLY A 399 23.23 -17.51 21.72
C GLY A 399 22.91 -17.57 23.22
N GLU A 400 22.93 -16.41 23.87
CA GLU A 400 22.52 -16.29 25.27
C GLU A 400 20.98 -16.32 25.37
N THR A 401 20.46 -16.82 26.49
CA THR A 401 19.02 -17.01 26.70
C THR A 401 18.33 -15.83 27.40
N ASP A 402 19.04 -14.73 27.60
CA ASP A 402 18.55 -13.53 28.33
C ASP A 402 17.69 -12.57 27.48
N LEU A 403 17.62 -12.80 26.16
CA LEU A 403 16.94 -11.93 25.18
C LEU A 403 17.32 -10.44 25.32
N THR A 404 18.56 -10.17 25.73
CA THR A 404 19.19 -8.84 25.83
C THR A 404 20.54 -8.81 25.12
N THR A 405 21.25 -9.93 25.09
CA THR A 405 22.57 -10.02 24.47
C THR A 405 22.43 -10.14 22.96
N GLN A 406 23.22 -9.39 22.20
CA GLN A 406 23.24 -9.51 20.74
C GLN A 406 23.60 -10.95 20.32
N GLY A 407 22.77 -11.54 19.46
CA GLY A 407 22.80 -12.95 19.08
C GLY A 407 21.85 -13.84 19.88
N SER A 408 21.21 -13.33 20.94
CA SER A 408 20.10 -14.03 21.61
C SER A 408 18.95 -14.24 20.64
N TYR A 409 18.57 -15.49 20.45
CA TYR A 409 17.55 -15.92 19.50
C TYR A 409 16.62 -16.95 20.14
N ILE A 410 15.32 -16.85 19.85
CA ILE A 410 14.34 -17.88 20.14
C ILE A 410 13.33 -17.98 18.98
N ARG A 411 12.91 -19.21 18.68
CA ARG A 411 11.76 -19.46 17.81
C ARG A 411 10.78 -20.46 18.39
N ILE A 412 9.51 -20.27 18.05
CA ILE A 412 8.41 -21.22 18.26
C ILE A 412 7.94 -21.69 16.89
N ASP A 413 8.16 -22.96 16.61
CA ASP A 413 7.96 -23.56 15.31
C ASP A 413 6.91 -24.66 15.43
N GLY A 414 5.68 -24.39 14.99
CA GLY A 414 4.57 -25.36 14.98
C GLY A 414 4.08 -25.71 13.57
N PRO A 415 3.03 -26.55 13.46
CA PRO A 415 2.46 -26.95 12.17
C PRO A 415 1.90 -25.76 11.38
N ARG A 416 1.39 -24.74 12.08
CA ARG A 416 0.89 -23.48 11.52
C ARG A 416 1.66 -22.26 12.04
N VAL A 417 1.89 -22.18 13.35
CA VAL A 417 2.53 -21.01 13.94
C VAL A 417 4.03 -20.99 13.66
N TRP A 418 4.55 -19.82 13.32
CA TRP A 418 5.97 -19.52 13.31
C TRP A 418 6.22 -18.19 14.01
N LEU A 419 7.00 -18.20 15.08
CA LEU A 419 7.42 -17.01 15.81
C LEU A 419 8.94 -16.97 15.89
N GLU A 420 9.53 -15.80 15.65
CA GLU A 420 10.96 -15.57 15.91
C GLU A 420 11.16 -14.29 16.71
N PHE A 421 12.21 -14.28 17.51
CA PHE A 421 12.72 -13.13 18.21
C PHE A 421 14.24 -13.19 18.19
N ILE A 422 14.87 -12.07 17.82
CA ILE A 422 16.33 -11.94 17.83
C ILE A 422 16.73 -10.55 18.32
N VAL A 423 17.82 -10.50 19.09
CA VAL A 423 18.54 -9.26 19.41
C VAL A 423 19.78 -9.17 18.53
N ILE A 424 19.91 -8.10 17.76
CA ILE A 424 21.04 -7.87 16.86
C ILE A 424 21.61 -6.46 17.06
N PRO A 425 22.82 -6.17 16.56
CA PRO A 425 23.33 -4.81 16.54
C PRO A 425 22.43 -3.90 15.70
N GLY A 426 22.14 -2.71 16.23
CA GLY A 426 21.35 -1.68 15.57
C GLY A 426 21.99 -1.15 14.30
N THR A 427 21.14 -0.82 13.34
CA THR A 427 21.54 -0.31 12.03
C THR A 427 21.55 1.23 11.96
N ALA A 428 20.84 1.89 12.88
CA ALA A 428 20.70 3.33 12.99
C ALA A 428 21.68 3.95 14.00
N THR A 429 21.74 3.41 15.23
CA THR A 429 22.48 3.99 16.36
C THR A 429 23.50 3.05 16.98
N SER A 430 23.63 1.81 16.51
CA SER A 430 24.44 0.72 17.09
C SER A 430 24.00 0.24 18.48
N ASP A 431 22.88 0.75 18.99
CA ASP A 431 22.18 0.20 20.15
C ASP A 431 21.61 -1.19 19.83
N ASP A 432 21.04 -1.86 20.82
CA ASP A 432 20.37 -3.14 20.56
C ASP A 432 19.16 -2.93 19.64
N TYR A 433 18.94 -3.90 18.76
CA TYR A 433 17.83 -3.89 17.82
C TYR A 433 17.13 -5.24 17.92
N ILE A 434 15.88 -5.20 18.34
CA ILE A 434 15.04 -6.39 18.36
C ILE A 434 14.35 -6.52 17.03
N LYS A 435 14.37 -7.72 16.44
CA LYS A 435 13.48 -8.11 15.34
C LYS A 435 12.62 -9.28 15.78
N THR A 436 11.36 -9.24 15.39
CA THR A 436 10.41 -10.33 15.61
C THR A 436 9.56 -10.53 14.37
N ILE A 437 9.12 -11.76 14.15
CA ILE A 437 8.11 -12.04 13.14
C ILE A 437 7.15 -13.10 13.65
N TRP A 438 5.88 -12.94 13.27
CA TRP A 438 4.86 -13.98 13.37
C TRP A 438 4.30 -14.29 11.99
N ARG A 439 4.25 -15.59 11.66
CA ARG A 439 3.62 -16.11 10.44
C ARG A 439 2.66 -17.25 10.75
N ASP A 440 1.62 -17.37 9.93
CA ASP A 440 0.82 -18.59 9.78
C ASP A 440 1.26 -19.30 8.51
N LYS A 441 1.94 -20.45 8.64
CA LYS A 441 2.45 -21.23 7.50
C LYS A 441 1.36 -21.64 6.49
N GLN A 442 0.08 -21.60 6.87
CA GLN A 442 -1.05 -21.99 6.01
C GLN A 442 -1.90 -20.82 5.53
N LEU A 443 -1.79 -19.62 6.11
CA LEU A 443 -2.64 -18.47 5.75
C LEU A 443 -1.87 -17.17 5.51
N ASP A 444 -0.54 -17.21 5.64
CA ASP A 444 0.35 -16.15 5.19
C ASP A 444 0.36 -16.11 3.65
N TYR A 445 0.46 -14.89 3.11
CA TYR A 445 0.54 -14.63 1.67
C TYR A 445 1.70 -15.42 1.03
N GLY A 446 2.80 -15.66 1.74
CA GLY A 446 4.00 -16.31 1.21
C GLY A 446 3.88 -17.82 0.99
N GLY A 447 2.83 -18.44 1.54
CA GLY A 447 2.56 -19.87 1.40
C GLY A 447 1.40 -20.22 0.45
N ASN A 448 0.51 -19.27 0.13
CA ASN A 448 -0.85 -19.62 -0.34
C ASN A 448 -1.45 -18.71 -1.43
N PHE A 449 -0.66 -18.09 -2.31
CA PHE A 449 -1.18 -17.56 -3.58
C PHE A 449 -1.50 -18.67 -4.58
N ASP A 450 -2.33 -19.64 -4.20
CA ASP A 450 -2.99 -20.48 -5.19
C ASP A 450 -4.34 -19.82 -5.53
N LEU A 451 -4.28 -18.79 -6.39
CA LEU A 451 -5.47 -18.17 -6.98
C LEU A 451 -6.01 -18.98 -8.18
N THR A 452 -5.52 -20.21 -8.40
CA THR A 452 -6.01 -21.06 -9.48
C THR A 452 -7.25 -21.83 -9.04
N ASP A 453 -8.37 -21.11 -8.92
CA ASP A 453 -9.69 -21.74 -9.07
C ASP A 453 -9.89 -22.10 -10.55
N ASP A 454 -9.28 -23.20 -10.99
CA ASP A 454 -9.68 -23.98 -12.15
C ASP A 454 -10.29 -25.31 -11.65
N GLU A 455 -11.50 -25.27 -11.07
CA GLU A 455 -12.43 -26.42 -11.01
C GLU A 455 -13.78 -26.14 -11.69
#